data_AF-A0AAW7V3F8-F1
#
_entry.id   AF-A0AAW7V3F8-F1
#
_cell.length_a   1.000
_cell.length_b   1.000
_cell.length_c   1.000
_cell.angle_alpha   90.00
_cell.angle_beta   90.00
_cell.angle_gamma   90.00
#
_symmetry.space_group_name_H-M   'P 1'
#
loop_
_entity.id
_entity.type
_entity.pdbx_description
1 polymer ?
#
loop_
_entity_poly.entity_id
_entity_poly.type
_entity_poly.pdbx_seq_one_letter_code
_entity_poly.pdbx_strand_id
1 'polypeptide(L)'
;FRQQEQITWYLMDGLPGLLGAAFDARGNGAYLAEYAMQRYGSGRVQQVMPTEGWYREHMPPVKAALEDGNLVDLPKDEDTLDDLRAVQVVNGVPRVPEQRSKAKADGGKRH
;
A
#
# COMPACT_ATOMS: atom_id res chain seq x y z
N PHE A 1 -0.73 6.32 15.91
CA PHE A 1 0.72 6.53 15.73
C PHE A 1 1.54 5.53 16.53
N ARG A 2 1.65 5.60 17.87
CA ARG A 2 2.50 4.67 18.65
C ARG A 2 2.25 3.17 18.44
N GLN A 3 1.00 2.74 18.29
CA GLN A 3 0.70 1.33 18.03
C GLN A 3 1.15 0.86 16.64
N GLN A 4 0.99 1.71 15.61
CA GLN A 4 1.46 1.40 14.25
C GLN A 4 2.99 1.32 14.22
N GLU A 5 3.69 2.17 14.96
CA GLU A 5 5.14 2.08 15.13
C GLU A 5 5.56 0.77 15.79
N GLN A 6 4.93 0.40 16.91
CA GLN A 6 5.25 -0.86 17.61
C GLN A 6 5.12 -2.07 16.69
N ILE A 7 4.03 -2.13 15.91
CA ILE A 7 3.81 -3.19 14.93
C ILE A 7 4.86 -3.12 13.82
N THR A 8 5.16 -1.91 13.31
CA THR A 8 6.17 -1.71 12.27
C THR A 8 7.54 -2.22 12.74
N TRP A 9 7.99 -1.84 13.93
CA TRP A 9 9.27 -2.30 14.47
C TRP A 9 9.27 -3.82 14.68
N TYR A 10 8.18 -4.37 15.24
CA TYR A 10 8.06 -5.82 15.41
C TYR A 10 8.21 -6.59 14.10
N LEU A 11 7.58 -6.11 13.02
CA LEU A 11 7.68 -6.73 11.69
C LEU A 11 9.07 -6.52 11.07
N MET A 12 9.56 -5.29 11.08
CA MET A 12 10.83 -4.92 10.44
C MET A 12 12.04 -5.59 11.11
N ASP A 13 12.01 -5.75 12.44
CA ASP A 13 13.06 -6.41 13.22
C ASP A 13 12.89 -7.94 13.22
N GLY A 14 11.66 -8.45 13.04
CA GLY A 14 11.32 -9.86 13.18
C GLY A 14 11.35 -10.68 11.89
N LEU A 15 11.36 -10.06 10.70
CA LEU A 15 11.34 -10.77 9.42
C LEU A 15 12.77 -11.12 8.95
N PRO A 16 13.19 -12.41 8.96
CA PRO A 16 14.58 -12.82 8.75
C PRO A 16 15.11 -12.67 7.31
N GLY A 17 14.32 -12.09 6.40
CA GLY A 17 14.68 -11.90 4.99
C GLY A 17 14.21 -10.55 4.43
N LEU A 18 13.95 -9.57 5.28
CA LEU A 18 13.47 -8.27 4.83
C LEU A 18 14.56 -7.54 4.02
N LEU A 19 14.39 -7.51 2.70
CA LEU A 19 15.27 -6.78 1.77
C LEU A 19 15.02 -5.26 1.82
N GLY A 20 13.76 -4.88 1.99
CA GLY A 20 13.36 -3.49 2.09
C GLY A 20 11.87 -3.36 2.39
N ALA A 21 11.44 -2.13 2.66
CA ALA A 21 10.07 -1.79 2.95
C ALA A 21 9.68 -0.50 2.24
N ALA A 22 8.45 -0.45 1.73
CA ALA A 22 7.87 0.72 1.10
C ALA A 22 6.74 1.26 1.99
N PHE A 23 6.81 2.54 2.36
CA PHE A 23 5.79 3.21 3.18
C PHE A 23 5.12 4.31 2.38
N ASP A 24 3.80 4.42 2.47
CA ASP A 24 3.08 5.60 1.97
C ASP A 24 3.46 6.83 2.81
N ALA A 25 4.19 7.73 2.19
CA ALA A 25 4.71 8.95 2.79
C ALA A 25 3.76 10.15 2.62
N ARG A 26 2.48 9.92 2.33
CA ARG A 26 1.47 10.97 2.23
C ARG A 26 0.65 11.14 3.50
N GLY A 27 0.18 12.37 3.72
CA GLY A 27 -0.72 12.71 4.82
C GLY A 27 -0.17 12.20 6.16
N ASN A 28 -0.99 11.42 6.87
CA ASN A 28 -0.63 10.89 8.19
C ASN A 28 0.46 9.78 8.15
N GLY A 29 0.73 9.18 6.98
CA GLY A 29 1.75 8.14 6.80
C GLY A 29 3.19 8.68 6.70
N ALA A 30 3.34 9.97 6.34
CA ALA A 30 4.62 10.64 6.20
C ALA A 30 5.51 10.51 7.45
N TYR A 31 4.91 10.69 8.62
CA TYR A 31 5.62 10.60 9.90
C TYR A 31 6.21 9.20 10.15
N LEU A 32 5.42 8.14 9.91
CA LEU A 32 5.88 6.77 10.09
C LEU A 32 6.97 6.41 9.07
N ALA A 33 6.81 6.85 7.82
CA ALA A 33 7.79 6.65 6.76
C ALA A 33 9.13 7.35 7.05
N GLU A 34 9.09 8.55 7.65
CA GLU A 34 10.26 9.29 8.10
C GLU A 34 11.01 8.55 9.20
N TYR A 35 10.32 8.14 10.26
CA TYR A 35 10.93 7.43 11.38
C TYR A 35 11.49 6.08 10.95
N ALA A 36 10.79 5.35 10.08
CA ALA A 36 11.29 4.10 9.52
C ALA A 36 12.58 4.32 8.73
N MET A 37 12.65 5.37 7.91
CA MET A 37 13.87 5.72 7.17
C MET A 37 15.02 6.14 8.10
N GLN A 38 14.74 6.95 9.12
CA GLN A 38 15.76 7.34 10.11
C GLN A 38 16.32 6.12 10.87
N ARG A 39 15.46 5.15 11.21
CA ARG A 39 15.86 3.95 11.98
C ARG A 39 16.59 2.90 11.13
N TYR A 40 16.10 2.62 9.92
CA TYR A 40 16.58 1.50 9.11
C TYR A 40 17.41 1.91 7.90
N GLY A 41 17.49 3.21 7.61
CA GLY A 41 18.25 3.78 6.51
C GLY A 41 17.49 3.81 5.19
N SER A 42 17.87 4.75 4.33
CA SER A 42 17.32 4.94 2.98
C SER A 42 17.60 3.77 2.02
N GLY A 43 18.61 2.96 2.31
CA GLY A 43 18.88 1.74 1.53
C GLY A 43 17.88 0.61 1.77
N ARG A 44 17.11 0.65 2.88
CA ARG A 44 16.13 -0.38 3.25
C ARG A 44 14.70 0.16 3.23
N VAL A 45 14.50 1.46 3.43
CA VAL A 45 13.16 2.06 3.48
C VAL A 45 12.95 3.03 2.32
N GLN A 46 11.93 2.74 1.53
CA GLN A 46 11.43 3.60 0.46
C GLN A 46 10.21 4.38 0.95
N GLN A 47 10.31 5.70 0.89
CA GLN A 47 9.19 6.59 1.15
C GLN A 47 8.45 6.86 -0.16
N VAL A 48 7.32 6.17 -0.35
CA VAL A 48 6.55 6.23 -1.58
C VAL A 48 5.55 7.38 -1.48
N MET A 49 5.52 8.24 -2.49
CA MET A 49 4.45 9.21 -2.67
C MET A 49 3.60 8.80 -3.89
N PRO A 50 2.43 8.17 -3.71
CA PRO A 50 1.56 7.67 -4.80
C PRO A 50 0.93 8.76 -5.72
N THR A 51 1.74 9.66 -6.25
CA THR A 51 1.32 10.72 -7.19
C THR A 51 0.87 10.12 -8.49
N GLU A 52 0.16 10.91 -9.30
CA GLU A 52 -0.20 10.46 -10.64
C GLU A 52 1.05 10.10 -11.46
N GLY A 53 2.15 10.84 -11.28
CA GLY A 53 3.45 10.50 -11.85
C GLY A 53 3.95 9.13 -11.40
N TRP A 54 3.94 8.89 -10.08
CA TRP A 54 4.33 7.59 -9.52
C TRP A 54 3.47 6.44 -10.07
N TYR A 55 2.15 6.60 -10.11
CA TYR A 55 1.24 5.61 -10.69
C TYR A 55 1.52 5.36 -12.18
N ARG A 56 1.79 6.41 -12.96
CA ARG A 56 2.13 6.28 -14.38
C ARG A 56 3.38 5.45 -14.61
N GLU A 57 4.35 5.55 -13.71
CA GLU A 57 5.61 4.81 -13.77
C GLU A 57 5.45 3.35 -13.29
N HIS A 58 4.65 3.11 -12.25
CA HIS A 58 4.65 1.82 -11.53
C HIS A 58 3.43 0.93 -11.81
N MET A 59 2.30 1.48 -12.25
CA MET A 59 1.09 0.68 -12.53
C MET A 59 1.07 -0.09 -13.85
N PRO A 60 1.73 0.35 -14.94
CA PRO A 60 1.77 -0.46 -16.17
C PRO A 60 2.23 -1.91 -15.96
N PRO A 61 3.34 -2.21 -15.23
CA PRO A 61 3.74 -3.60 -14.99
C PRO A 61 2.76 -4.35 -14.08
N VAL A 62 2.16 -3.69 -13.09
CA VAL A 62 1.14 -4.31 -12.20
C VAL A 62 -0.10 -4.71 -13.00
N LYS A 63 -0.58 -3.82 -13.89
CA LYS A 63 -1.71 -4.08 -14.77
C LYS A 63 -1.42 -5.25 -15.72
N ALA A 64 -0.26 -5.25 -16.36
CA ALA A 64 0.15 -6.35 -17.24
C ALA A 64 0.21 -7.68 -16.49
N ALA A 65 0.83 -7.71 -15.31
CA ALA A 65 0.90 -8.94 -14.50
C ALA A 65 -0.49 -9.45 -14.08
N LEU A 66 -1.44 -8.54 -13.80
CA LEU A 66 -2.82 -8.90 -13.49
C LEU A 66 -3.55 -9.47 -14.72
N GLU A 67 -3.42 -8.83 -15.89
CA GLU A 67 -4.07 -9.24 -17.14
C GLU A 67 -3.49 -10.56 -17.71
N ASP A 68 -2.19 -10.77 -17.56
CA ASP A 68 -1.49 -11.96 -18.02
C ASP A 68 -1.63 -13.16 -17.06
N GLY A 69 -2.27 -12.97 -15.90
CA GLY A 69 -2.41 -14.01 -14.87
C GLY A 69 -1.10 -14.35 -14.14
N ASN A 70 -0.12 -13.44 -14.19
CA ASN A 70 1.19 -13.61 -13.54
C ASN A 70 1.20 -13.21 -12.05
N LEU A 71 0.15 -12.55 -11.57
CA LEU A 71 -0.07 -12.34 -10.12
C LEU A 71 -0.56 -13.64 -9.48
N VAL A 72 0.39 -14.54 -9.23
CA VAL A 72 0.17 -15.81 -8.54
C VAL A 72 0.18 -15.62 -7.02
N ASP A 73 -0.49 -16.51 -6.29
CA ASP A 73 -0.51 -16.55 -4.82
C ASP A 73 -1.10 -15.33 -4.10
N LEU A 74 -1.97 -14.56 -4.78
CA LEU A 74 -2.77 -13.54 -4.10
C LEU A 74 -3.67 -14.18 -3.02
N PRO A 75 -3.78 -13.57 -1.82
CA PRO A 75 -4.71 -14.02 -0.80
C PRO A 75 -6.14 -14.14 -1.33
N LYS A 76 -6.81 -15.26 -1.02
CA LYS A 76 -8.23 -15.49 -1.37
C LYS A 76 -9.15 -14.82 -0.34
N ASP A 77 -9.07 -13.50 -0.28
CA ASP A 77 -9.76 -12.67 0.70
C ASP A 77 -10.55 -11.56 0.01
N GLU A 78 -11.73 -11.23 0.55
CA GLU A 78 -12.65 -10.25 -0.06
C GLU A 78 -12.06 -8.84 -0.06
N ASP A 79 -11.38 -8.43 1.02
CA ASP A 79 -10.79 -7.10 1.13
C ASP A 79 -9.64 -6.94 0.12
N THR A 80 -8.82 -8.00 -0.05
CA THR A 80 -7.75 -8.03 -1.07
C THR A 80 -8.32 -7.88 -2.49
N LEU A 81 -9.43 -8.56 -2.78
CA LEU A 81 -10.10 -8.47 -4.08
C LEU A 81 -10.69 -7.08 -4.32
N ASP A 82 -11.32 -6.51 -3.30
CA ASP A 82 -11.93 -5.19 -3.37
C ASP A 82 -10.89 -4.09 -3.56
N ASP A 83 -9.73 -4.18 -2.91
CA ASP A 83 -8.61 -3.25 -3.12
C ASP A 83 -8.09 -3.28 -4.57
N LEU A 84 -7.93 -4.47 -5.15
CA LEU A 84 -7.52 -4.59 -6.56
C LEU A 84 -8.59 -4.02 -7.51
N ARG A 85 -9.87 -4.20 -7.19
CA ARG A 85 -11.00 -3.65 -7.95
C ARG A 85 -11.16 -2.14 -7.78
N ALA A 86 -10.58 -1.54 -6.75
CA ALA A 86 -10.63 -0.10 -6.53
C ALA A 86 -9.80 0.69 -7.55
N VAL A 87 -8.87 0.03 -8.26
CA VAL A 87 -8.06 0.67 -9.30
C VAL A 87 -8.91 1.04 -10.52
N GLN A 88 -8.80 2.30 -10.95
CA GLN A 88 -9.50 2.82 -12.12
C GLN A 88 -8.54 3.59 -13.03
N VAL A 89 -8.88 3.69 -14.32
CA VAL A 89 -8.13 4.54 -15.25
C VAL A 89 -8.63 5.97 -15.10
N VAL A 90 -7.77 6.85 -14.56
CA VAL A 90 -8.04 8.28 -14.40
C VAL A 90 -7.00 9.04 -15.21
N ASN A 91 -7.44 9.88 -16.16
CA ASN A 91 -6.55 10.62 -17.08
C ASN A 91 -5.55 9.72 -17.82
N GLY A 92 -5.97 8.50 -18.20
CA GLY A 92 -5.13 7.52 -18.88
C GLY A 92 -4.12 6.78 -17.98
N VAL A 93 -4.11 7.04 -16.67
CA VAL A 93 -3.24 6.38 -15.70
C VAL A 93 -4.09 5.44 -14.82
N PRO A 94 -3.79 4.13 -14.75
CA PRO A 94 -4.40 3.25 -13.76
C PRO A 94 -3.96 3.70 -12.37
N ARG A 95 -4.90 4.06 -11.49
CA ARG A 95 -4.63 4.48 -10.10
C ARG A 95 -5.84 4.25 -9.21
N VAL A 96 -5.61 4.24 -7.90
CA VAL A 96 -6.72 4.38 -6.94
C VAL A 96 -7.23 5.83 -7.00
N PRO A 97 -8.53 6.07 -7.24
CA PRO A 97 -9.10 7.42 -7.24
C PRO A 97 -8.96 8.11 -5.88
N GLU A 98 -8.83 9.44 -5.87
CA GLU A 98 -8.78 10.22 -4.61
C GLU A 98 -10.12 10.24 -3.87
N GLN A 99 -11.23 10.12 -4.60
CA GLN A 99 -12.53 9.94 -3.98
C GLN A 99 -12.62 8.54 -3.42
N ARG A 100 -12.38 8.42 -2.11
CA ARG A 100 -12.81 7.24 -1.37
C ARG A 100 -14.32 7.11 -1.53
N SER A 101 -14.78 6.04 -2.19
CA SER A 101 -16.11 5.52 -1.88
C SER A 101 -16.18 5.35 -0.37
N LYS A 102 -17.29 5.78 0.25
CA LYS A 102 -17.49 5.60 1.69
C LYS A 102 -17.22 4.12 1.99
N ALA A 103 -16.15 3.84 2.72
CA ALA A 103 -15.97 2.54 3.34
C ALA A 103 -17.29 2.23 4.05
N LYS A 104 -17.81 1.02 3.87
CA LYS A 104 -18.98 0.59 4.64
C LYS A 104 -18.69 0.92 6.10
N ALA A 105 -19.52 1.78 6.68
CA ALA A 105 -19.52 1.99 8.10
C ALA A 105 -19.97 0.66 8.71
N ASP A 106 -19.02 -0.23 9.01
CA ASP A 106 -19.30 -1.39 9.84
C ASP A 106 -19.54 -0.87 11.26
N GLY A 107 -20.82 -0.64 11.55
CA GLY A 107 -21.29 0.17 12.67
C GLY A 107 -22.76 -0.05 12.97
N GLY A 108 -23.15 -1.32 13.14
CA GLY A 108 -24.40 -1.75 13.79
C GLY A 108 -25.34 -2.55 12.88
N LYS A 109 -25.93 -3.70 13.26
CA LYS A 109 -26.05 -4.40 14.55
C LYS A 109 -25.88 -5.90 14.30
N ARG A 110 -25.16 -6.59 15.19
CA ARG A 110 -25.32 -8.04 15.37
C ARG A 110 -26.50 -8.25 16.32
N HIS A 111 -27.46 -9.11 15.93
CA HIS A 111 -28.54 -9.60 16.79
C HIS A 111 -27.98 -10.57 17.83
#